data_AF-A0AAP3A517-F1
#
_entry.id   AF-A0AAP3A517-F1
#
_cell.length_a   1.000
_cell.length_b   1.000
_cell.length_c   1.000
_cell.angle_alpha   90.00
_cell.angle_beta   90.00
_cell.angle_gamma   90.00
#
_symmetry.space_group_name_H-M   'P 1'
#
loop_
_entity.id
_entity.type
_entity.pdbx_description
1 polymer ?
#
loop_
_entity_poly.entity_id
_entity_poly.type
_entity_poly.pdbx_seq_one_letter_code
_entity_poly.pdbx_strand_id
1 'polypeptide(L)' 'MKYQQLTEGLRYQIACLRDHGLSQARIAKQLGVHPSTISRELRRN' A
#
# COMPACT_ATOMS: atom_id res chain seq x y z
N MET A 1 -19.58 6.94 2.77
CA MET A 1 -18.35 6.22 3.19
C MET A 1 -17.24 7.25 3.39
N LYS A 2 -16.71 7.40 4.60
CA LYS A 2 -15.59 8.32 4.87
C LYS A 2 -14.36 7.75 4.16
N TYR A 3 -13.81 8.50 3.22
CA TYR A 3 -12.55 8.15 2.57
C TYR A 3 -11.43 8.23 3.61
N GLN A 4 -11.01 7.09 4.15
CA GLN A 4 -9.86 7.05 5.04
C GLN A 4 -8.60 7.10 4.18
N GLN A 5 -7.89 8.24 4.24
CA GLN A 5 -6.56 8.32 3.68
C GLN A 5 -5.64 7.34 4.40
N LEU A 6 -4.71 6.75 3.65
CA LEU A 6 -3.65 5.93 4.21
C LEU A 6 -2.84 6.78 5.18
N THR A 7 -2.68 6.28 6.41
CA THR A 7 -1.78 6.89 7.37
C THR A 7 -0.37 6.93 6.78
N GLU A 8 0.41 7.95 7.17
CA GLU A 8 1.78 8.12 6.67
C GLU A 8 2.64 6.88 6.92
N GLY A 9 2.47 6.23 8.08
CA GLY A 9 3.12 4.96 8.39
C GLY A 9 2.78 3.84 7.41
N LEU A 10 1.51 3.73 6.97
CA LEU A 10 1.15 2.70 5.98
C LEU A 10 1.75 3.00 4.61
N ARG A 11 1.76 4.28 4.20
CA ARG A 11 2.40 4.70 2.94
C ARG A 11 3.90 4.41 2.94
N TYR A 12 4.58 4.69 4.05
CA TYR A 12 5.99 4.37 4.22
C TYR A 12 6.25 2.85 4.15
N GLN A 13 5.42 2.03 4.81
CA GLN A 13 5.53 0.57 4.71
C GLN A 13 5.32 0.06 3.27
N ILE A 14 4.35 0.62 2.54
CA ILE A 14 4.11 0.26 1.13
C ILE A 14 5.33 0.62 0.28
N ALA A 15 5.89 1.82 0.44
CA ALA A 15 7.06 2.27 -0.30
C ALA A 15 8.30 1.39 0.00
N CYS A 16 8.57 1.12 1.28
CA CYS A 16 9.68 0.27 1.70
C CYS A 16 9.56 -1.16 1.14
N LEU A 17 8.38 -1.79 1.26
CA LEU A 17 8.17 -3.13 0.73
C LEU A 17 8.25 -3.18 -0.80
N ARG A 18 7.82 -2.10 -1.48
CA ARG A 18 7.95 -1.97 -2.93
C ARG A 18 9.40 -1.88 -3.37
N ASP A 19 10.21 -1.12 -2.63
CA ASP A 19 11.66 -0.97 -2.86
C ASP A 19 12.41 -2.30 -2.67
N HIS A 20 11.95 -3.12 -1.72
CA HIS A 20 12.41 -4.51 -1.53
C HIS A 20 11.96 -5.48 -2.64
N GLY A 21 11.34 -4.98 -3.72
CA GLY A 21 10.94 -5.78 -4.87
C GLY A 21 9.67 -6.62 -4.66
N LEU A 22 8.90 -6.40 -3.58
CA LEU A 22 7.66 -7.14 -3.38
C LEU A 22 6.58 -6.74 -4.40
N SER A 23 5.80 -7.73 -4.82
CA SER A 23 4.62 -7.50 -5.64
C SER A 23 3.50 -6.86 -4.83
N GLN A 24 2.66 -6.04 -5.48
CA GLN A 24 1.54 -5.36 -4.82
C GLN A 24 0.60 -6.33 -4.10
N ALA A 25 0.37 -7.53 -4.66
CA ALA A 25 -0.45 -8.56 -4.05
C ALA A 25 0.17 -9.10 -2.74
N ARG A 26 1.50 -9.26 -2.71
CA ARG A 26 2.21 -9.74 -1.52
C ARG A 26 2.23 -8.66 -0.43
N ILE A 27 2.42 -7.40 -0.80
CA ILE A 27 2.32 -6.23 0.09
C ILE A 27 0.91 -6.15 0.70
N ALA A 28 -0.13 -6.28 -0.14
CA ALA A 28 -1.51 -6.27 0.30
C ALA A 28 -1.81 -7.36 1.33
N LYS A 29 -1.35 -8.59 1.07
CA LYS A 29 -1.49 -9.71 2.01
C LYS A 29 -0.74 -9.46 3.33
N GLN A 30 0.46 -8.90 3.26
CA GLN A 30 1.29 -8.63 4.45
C GLN A 30 0.72 -7.49 5.31
N LEU A 31 0.13 -6.47 4.70
CA LEU A 31 -0.48 -5.33 5.39
C LEU A 31 -1.96 -5.55 5.73
N GLY A 32 -2.55 -6.67 5.34
CA GLY A 32 -3.98 -6.96 5.56
C GLY A 32 -4.91 -6.00 4.82
N VAL A 33 -4.47 -5.40 3.71
CA VAL A 33 -5.25 -4.46 2.90
C VAL A 33 -5.59 -5.06 1.54
N HIS A 34 -6.57 -4.46 0.85
CA HIS A 34 -6.90 -4.90 -0.49
C HIS A 34 -5.83 -4.47 -1.51
N PRO A 35 -5.48 -5.28 -2.53
CA PRO A 35 -4.50 -4.90 -3.56
C PRO A 35 -4.82 -3.59 -4.27
N SER A 36 -6.10 -3.25 -4.43
CA SER A 36 -6.53 -1.97 -5.01
C SER A 36 -6.20 -0.75 -4.13
N THR A 37 -5.98 -0.93 -2.83
CA THR A 37 -5.46 0.11 -1.94
C THR A 37 -4.01 0.41 -2.27
N ILE A 38 -3.19 -0.64 -2.44
CA ILE A 38 -1.79 -0.52 -2.84
C ILE A 38 -1.67 0.11 -4.23
N SER A 39 -2.44 -0.37 -5.21
CA SER A 39 -2.44 0.18 -6.56
C SER A 39 -2.82 1.67 -6.60
N ARG A 40 -3.82 2.09 -5.80
CA ARG A 40 -4.19 3.51 -5.69
C ARG A 40 -3.10 4.36 -5.06
N GLU A 41 -2.42 3.85 -4.04
CA GLU A 41 -1.30 4.54 -3.41
C GLU A 41 -0.11 4.69 -4.36
N LEU A 42 0.25 3.62 -5.06
CA LEU A 42 1.33 3.63 -6.05
C LEU A 42 1.03 4.46 -7.31
N ARG A 43 -0.23 4.84 -7.53
CA ARG A 43 -0.62 5.77 -8.59
C ARG A 43 -0.66 7.23 -8.10
N ARG A 44 -0.70 7.44 -6.78
CA ARG A 44 -0.75 8.77 -6.17
C ARG A 44 0.63 9.39 -6.03
N ASN A 45 1.65 8.56 -5.78
CA ASN A 45 3.06 8.93 -5.88
C ASN A 45 3.59 8.62 -7.28
#